data_AF-A0A969CAB2-F1
#
_entry.id   AF-A0A969CAB2-F1
#
_cell.length_a   1.000
_cell.length_b   1.000
_cell.length_c   1.000
_cell.angle_alpha   90.00
_cell.angle_beta   90.00
_cell.angle_gamma   90.00
#
_symmetry.space_group_name_H-M   'P 1'
#
loop_
_entity.id
_entity.type
_entity.pdbx_description
1 polymer ?
#
loop_
_entity_poly.entity_id
_entity_poly.type
_entity_poly.pdbx_seq_one_letter_code
_entity_poly.pdbx_strand_id
1 'polypeptide(L)'
;MFPLFSLLSLLPLPLQPLPLQPLPLQPLPLQPLLEVSPPPFSSISPSPVVAPIASAPFVRLAQALENPNAISSTVRNAGEVLRRQDVRPLPGSLDAVPVFNSNNPEVIRGEGILLSTFPSREKRVPAAHLNYPFEGRFDIFTHHVTQAKTSAETRTLFQGTLLHNPGNEAIRVEVLQASTYMTRPDALYIPLAPYIEDPIGQVYSGPGSRITGDILRGRRQGLWPATIRIPPKQSYMLMNLPIPVGKVTPSSNGRSTIARLWSSGPVYVANMALRAPLDEVGRERTPNLADWEGLARNGDLVQPRDHSASPPGTPPEDIVFSRVSGVAKGSHWRARITDGPEASYLTIPEEGSEFSYGLSLLPKGTLGTGQIQSAPMLARYPDSAYAAHGNYGIEYNLLLPLGNPHKQTKTVGIAIQTPIKKDQAEGGLSFLNRDSDKVFFRGTVRLRYIDDRDQLQTRYVHLVQRRGEQGKALVFLNLKPGERRVVRLDLIYPPDATPPQVLTVKTVDAATARRETAVLSEVPISGPKQFGPKQFGKETP
;
A
#
# COMPACT_ATOMS: atom_id res chain seq x y z
N MET A 1 -75.80 -19.54 9.97
CA MET A 1 -76.22 -18.34 10.74
C MET A 1 -75.08 -17.98 11.69
N PHE A 2 -74.38 -16.88 11.41
CA PHE A 2 -73.29 -16.32 12.25
C PHE A 2 -73.86 -15.60 13.48
N PRO A 3 -73.06 -15.46 14.56
CA PRO A 3 -72.33 -14.20 14.77
C PRO A 3 -70.86 -14.44 15.19
N LEU A 4 -69.88 -13.98 14.42
CA LEU A 4 -69.08 -12.76 14.62
C LEU A 4 -68.51 -12.55 16.05
N PHE A 5 -67.27 -13.02 16.23
CA PHE A 5 -66.34 -12.55 17.25
C PHE A 5 -65.57 -11.34 16.72
N SER A 6 -65.57 -10.23 17.46
CA SER A 6 -64.74 -9.05 17.17
C SER A 6 -63.61 -8.98 18.20
N LEU A 7 -62.38 -9.28 17.78
CA LEU A 7 -61.16 -8.98 18.53
C LEU A 7 -60.86 -7.49 18.37
N LEU A 8 -60.85 -6.74 19.47
CA LEU A 8 -60.27 -5.40 19.51
C LEU A 8 -58.78 -5.48 19.86
N SER A 9 -57.99 -4.83 19.02
CA SER A 9 -56.55 -4.65 19.03
C SER A 9 -56.10 -3.70 20.15
N LEU A 10 -55.11 -4.15 20.93
CA LEU A 10 -54.31 -3.29 21.82
C LEU A 10 -53.15 -2.68 21.03
N LEU A 11 -53.18 -1.37 20.81
CA LEU A 11 -52.03 -0.56 20.40
C LEU A 11 -51.41 0.09 21.65
N PRO A 12 -50.08 0.12 21.80
CA PRO A 12 -49.44 0.83 22.90
C PRO A 12 -49.37 2.35 22.63
N LEU A 13 -49.63 3.14 23.68
CA LEU A 13 -49.51 4.59 23.72
C LEU A 13 -48.05 5.06 23.48
N PRO A 14 -47.83 6.23 22.86
CA PRO A 14 -46.49 6.80 22.69
C PRO A 14 -45.98 7.40 24.00
N LEU A 15 -44.76 7.04 24.40
CA LEU A 15 -44.01 7.67 25.48
C LEU A 15 -43.61 9.10 25.09
N GLN A 16 -44.07 10.09 25.86
CA GLN A 16 -43.57 11.46 25.79
C GLN A 16 -42.19 11.56 26.47
N PRO A 17 -41.20 12.27 25.89
CA PRO A 17 -39.92 12.53 26.54
C PRO A 17 -40.07 13.60 27.65
N LEU A 18 -39.50 13.32 28.82
CA LEU A 18 -39.38 14.25 29.95
C LEU A 18 -38.46 15.44 29.59
N PRO A 19 -38.75 16.66 30.07
CA PRO A 19 -37.88 17.81 29.88
C PRO A 19 -36.67 17.74 30.84
N LEU A 20 -35.45 17.83 30.28
CA LEU A 20 -34.23 18.01 31.06
C LEU A 20 -34.13 19.47 31.53
N GLN A 21 -34.19 19.69 32.84
CA GLN A 21 -33.87 20.97 33.45
C GLN A 21 -32.34 21.17 33.54
N PRO A 22 -31.81 22.38 33.29
CA PRO A 22 -30.39 22.66 33.45
C PRO A 22 -30.01 22.81 34.94
N LEU A 23 -28.92 22.15 35.33
CA LEU A 23 -28.28 22.30 36.65
C LEU A 23 -27.63 23.69 36.79
N PRO A 24 -27.66 24.31 37.98
CA PRO A 24 -27.01 25.60 38.21
C PRO A 24 -25.49 25.43 38.32
N LEU A 25 -24.75 26.24 37.57
CA LEU A 25 -23.29 26.37 37.67
C LEU A 25 -22.92 27.17 38.92
N GLN A 26 -22.17 26.57 39.84
CA GLN A 26 -21.49 27.30 40.92
C GLN A 26 -20.15 27.88 40.38
N PRO A 27 -19.79 29.14 40.70
CA PRO A 27 -18.50 29.68 40.32
C PRO A 27 -17.39 29.17 41.24
N LEU A 28 -16.34 28.59 40.64
CA LEU A 28 -15.10 28.24 41.32
C LEU A 28 -14.27 29.51 41.62
N PRO A 29 -13.51 29.55 42.73
CA PRO A 29 -12.71 30.72 43.10
C PRO A 29 -11.49 30.87 42.19
N LEU A 30 -11.24 32.11 41.76
CA LEU A 30 -10.04 32.52 41.01
C LEU A 30 -8.80 32.45 41.91
N GLN A 31 -7.85 31.59 41.57
CA GLN A 31 -6.47 31.66 42.07
C GLN A 31 -5.60 32.41 41.06
N PRO A 32 -4.64 33.25 41.50
CA PRO A 32 -3.79 34.00 40.61
C PRO A 32 -2.82 33.09 39.84
N LEU A 33 -2.70 33.33 38.54
CA LEU A 33 -1.73 32.70 37.65
C LEU A 33 -0.30 33.03 38.09
N LEU A 34 0.42 32.02 38.57
CA LEU A 34 1.88 32.03 38.62
C LEU A 34 2.41 31.80 37.20
N GLU A 35 3.15 32.77 36.66
CA GLU A 35 3.99 32.60 35.47
C GLU A 35 4.99 31.47 35.73
N VAL A 36 4.86 30.38 34.99
CA VAL A 36 5.88 29.33 34.92
C VAL A 36 6.64 29.50 33.62
N SER A 37 7.84 30.08 33.74
CA SER A 37 8.84 30.10 32.67
C SER A 37 9.19 28.68 32.22
N PRO A 38 9.42 28.42 30.92
CA PRO A 38 9.88 27.12 30.46
C PRO A 38 11.29 26.82 31.00
N PRO A 39 11.62 25.57 31.35
CA PRO A 39 12.94 25.23 31.86
C PRO A 39 14.01 25.37 30.76
N PRO A 40 15.26 25.72 31.12
CA PRO A 40 16.37 25.74 30.18
C PRO A 40 16.71 24.32 29.71
N PHE A 41 17.07 24.19 28.44
CA PHE A 41 17.61 22.95 27.86
C PHE A 41 18.89 22.54 28.59
N SER A 42 18.79 21.53 29.46
CA SER A 42 19.97 20.86 30.02
C SER A 42 20.61 19.96 28.98
N SER A 43 21.89 20.20 28.72
CA SER A 43 22.80 19.43 27.88
C SER A 43 22.82 17.95 28.26
N ILE A 44 22.49 17.08 27.29
CA ILE A 44 22.70 15.64 27.39
C ILE A 44 24.15 15.34 26.99
N SER A 45 24.94 14.82 27.93
CA SER A 45 26.29 14.31 27.70
C SER A 45 26.29 13.09 26.77
N PRO A 46 27.35 12.89 25.96
CA PRO A 46 27.40 11.83 24.95
C PRO A 46 27.51 10.44 25.57
N SER A 47 26.64 9.52 25.14
CA SER A 47 26.80 8.06 25.37
C SER A 47 27.88 7.49 24.43
N PRO A 48 28.56 6.40 24.82
CA PRO A 48 29.82 5.98 24.21
C PRO A 48 29.66 5.50 22.77
N VAL A 49 30.67 5.83 21.97
CA VAL A 49 30.86 5.42 20.59
C VAL A 49 30.85 3.90 20.49
N VAL A 50 29.78 3.34 19.95
CA VAL A 50 29.80 1.99 19.38
C VAL A 50 30.53 2.09 18.04
N ALA A 51 31.62 1.35 17.90
CA ALA A 51 32.45 1.32 16.70
C ALA A 51 31.60 1.04 15.45
N PRO A 52 31.90 1.68 14.30
CA PRO A 52 31.11 1.52 13.09
C PRO A 52 31.30 0.11 12.53
N ILE A 53 30.26 -0.71 12.59
CA ILE A 53 30.15 -1.86 11.69
C ILE A 53 29.94 -1.26 10.30
N ALA A 54 30.90 -1.54 9.41
CA ALA A 54 30.94 -1.05 8.05
C ALA A 54 29.56 -1.16 7.38
N SER A 55 28.97 0.00 7.09
CA SER A 55 27.78 0.12 6.27
C SER A 55 28.10 -0.39 4.86
N ALA A 56 27.59 -1.58 4.54
CA ALA A 56 27.57 -2.06 3.16
C ALA A 56 26.85 -1.03 2.27
N PRO A 57 27.36 -0.72 1.08
CA PRO A 57 26.84 0.37 0.26
C PRO A 57 25.41 0.07 -0.22
N PHE A 58 24.48 0.97 0.16
CA PHE A 58 23.05 1.00 -0.17
C PHE A 58 22.73 1.23 -1.67
N VAL A 59 23.71 1.09 -2.56
CA VAL A 59 23.58 1.38 -4.00
C VAL A 59 22.75 0.34 -4.76
N ARG A 60 22.53 -0.87 -4.19
CA ARG A 60 21.91 -1.98 -4.94
C ARG A 60 20.38 -2.01 -5.00
N LEU A 61 19.64 -1.24 -4.19
CA LEU A 61 18.17 -1.30 -4.24
C LEU A 61 17.56 -0.39 -5.32
N ALA A 62 18.20 0.74 -5.64
CA ALA A 62 17.78 1.61 -6.75
C ALA A 62 18.19 1.02 -8.12
N GLN A 63 19.33 0.33 -8.20
CA GLN A 63 19.79 -0.30 -9.46
C GLN A 63 19.00 -1.55 -9.87
N ALA A 64 18.19 -2.14 -8.98
CA ALA A 64 17.36 -3.29 -9.32
C ALA A 64 16.15 -2.94 -10.21
N LEU A 65 15.87 -1.64 -10.41
CA LEU A 65 14.72 -1.13 -11.17
C LEU A 65 15.13 -0.41 -12.47
N GLU A 66 16.43 -0.16 -12.70
CA GLU A 66 16.92 0.62 -13.85
C GLU A 66 17.27 -0.22 -15.09
N ASN A 67 17.09 -1.56 -15.09
CA ASN A 67 17.23 -2.36 -16.32
C ASN A 67 16.63 -3.78 -16.20
N PRO A 68 15.38 -4.03 -16.65
CA PRO A 68 14.88 -5.39 -16.80
C PRO A 68 15.57 -6.17 -17.94
N ASN A 69 16.32 -5.48 -18.81
CA ASN A 69 16.97 -6.08 -20.00
C ASN A 69 18.44 -6.49 -19.78
N ALA A 70 19.02 -6.28 -18.58
CA ALA A 70 20.30 -6.89 -18.21
C ALA A 70 20.08 -8.24 -17.51
N ILE A 71 19.31 -9.14 -18.13
CA ILE A 71 19.17 -10.53 -17.71
C ILE A 71 19.42 -11.42 -18.93
N SER A 72 20.62 -11.36 -19.47
CA SER A 72 21.15 -12.45 -20.27
C SER A 72 22.63 -12.64 -19.98
N SER A 73 22.98 -13.89 -19.72
CA SER A 73 24.32 -14.43 -19.48
C SER A 73 25.04 -14.01 -18.18
N THR A 74 24.65 -14.60 -17.05
CA THR A 74 25.53 -15.24 -16.02
C THR A 74 24.79 -15.50 -14.69
N VAL A 75 23.82 -16.41 -14.70
CA VAL A 75 23.50 -17.22 -13.50
C VAL A 75 23.42 -18.66 -13.98
N ARG A 76 24.52 -19.40 -13.86
CA ARG A 76 24.47 -20.87 -14.00
C ARG A 76 23.62 -21.43 -12.86
N ASN A 77 22.45 -21.95 -13.23
CA ASN A 77 21.61 -22.93 -12.53
C ASN A 77 21.37 -22.73 -11.02
N ALA A 78 20.53 -21.76 -10.65
CA ALA A 78 19.59 -22.03 -9.56
C ALA A 78 18.51 -22.96 -10.15
N GLY A 79 18.46 -24.23 -9.74
CA GLY A 79 17.54 -25.20 -10.33
C GLY A 79 16.10 -24.69 -10.29
N GLU A 80 15.49 -24.50 -11.46
CA GLU A 80 14.07 -24.19 -11.56
C GLU A 80 13.26 -25.47 -11.36
N VAL A 81 12.13 -25.37 -10.64
CA VAL A 81 11.17 -26.44 -10.50
C VAL A 81 9.82 -26.01 -11.01
N LEU A 82 9.31 -26.76 -11.98
CA LEU A 82 7.97 -26.61 -12.51
C LEU A 82 6.96 -27.31 -11.59
N ARG A 83 5.99 -26.55 -11.12
CA ARG A 83 4.79 -27.06 -10.43
C ARG A 83 3.65 -27.10 -11.45
N ARG A 84 3.30 -28.31 -11.89
CA ARG A 84 2.17 -28.53 -12.80
C ARG A 84 0.87 -28.17 -12.09
N GLN A 85 0.14 -27.21 -12.64
CA GLN A 85 -1.10 -26.70 -12.08
C GLN A 85 -1.86 -25.88 -13.12
N ASP A 86 -3.16 -25.72 -12.92
CA ASP A 86 -3.94 -24.76 -13.71
C ASP A 86 -3.61 -23.34 -13.27
N VAL A 87 -3.36 -22.46 -14.24
CA VAL A 87 -3.26 -21.02 -14.00
C VAL A 87 -4.43 -20.35 -14.73
N ARG A 88 -5.30 -19.69 -13.97
CA ARG A 88 -6.58 -19.18 -14.44
C ARG A 88 -6.59 -17.65 -14.40
N PRO A 89 -7.27 -16.97 -15.34
CA PRO A 89 -7.48 -15.53 -15.25
C PRO A 89 -8.32 -15.22 -14.00
N LEU A 90 -7.96 -14.17 -13.28
CA LEU A 90 -8.70 -13.74 -12.10
C LEU A 90 -10.03 -13.08 -12.54
N PRO A 91 -11.20 -13.56 -12.10
CA PRO A 91 -12.46 -12.94 -12.47
C PRO A 91 -12.62 -11.55 -11.85
N GLY A 92 -13.65 -10.83 -12.28
CA GLY A 92 -13.91 -9.46 -11.85
C GLY A 92 -13.08 -8.43 -12.62
N SER A 93 -13.04 -7.21 -12.10
CA SER A 93 -12.39 -6.09 -12.76
C SER A 93 -12.02 -4.99 -11.76
N LEU A 94 -11.23 -4.03 -12.25
CA LEU A 94 -11.02 -2.76 -11.57
C LEU A 94 -12.31 -1.95 -11.51
N ASP A 95 -12.51 -1.24 -10.41
CA ASP A 95 -13.52 -0.19 -10.32
C ASP A 95 -13.18 1.04 -11.18
N ALA A 96 -14.06 2.04 -11.16
CA ALA A 96 -13.89 3.27 -11.95
C ALA A 96 -13.32 4.44 -11.13
N VAL A 97 -12.86 4.22 -9.90
CA VAL A 97 -12.38 5.29 -9.02
C VAL A 97 -11.08 5.86 -9.60
N PRO A 98 -11.00 7.17 -9.88
CA PRO A 98 -9.78 7.79 -10.37
C PRO A 98 -8.71 7.85 -9.26
N VAL A 99 -7.48 7.54 -9.64
CA VAL A 99 -6.31 7.53 -8.74
C VAL A 99 -5.26 8.49 -9.25
N PHE A 100 -5.00 9.56 -8.50
CA PHE A 100 -3.83 10.41 -8.70
C PHE A 100 -2.58 9.61 -8.35
N ASN A 101 -1.78 9.23 -9.34
CA ASN A 101 -0.64 8.32 -9.18
C ASN A 101 0.67 9.05 -9.54
N SER A 102 1.43 9.42 -8.50
CA SER A 102 2.70 10.15 -8.61
C SER A 102 3.86 9.26 -8.17
N ASN A 103 4.58 8.70 -9.13
CA ASN A 103 5.77 7.86 -8.91
C ASN A 103 6.81 8.04 -10.02
N ASN A 104 6.67 9.02 -10.91
CA ASN A 104 7.67 9.34 -11.94
C ASN A 104 8.11 10.82 -11.78
N PRO A 105 9.40 11.11 -11.54
CA PRO A 105 10.44 10.13 -11.24
C PRO A 105 10.23 9.50 -9.86
N GLU A 106 10.68 8.26 -9.67
CA GLU A 106 10.74 7.66 -8.33
C GLU A 106 11.81 8.37 -7.50
N VAL A 107 12.99 8.62 -8.07
CA VAL A 107 14.11 9.30 -7.40
C VAL A 107 14.12 10.78 -7.75
N ILE A 108 13.77 11.62 -6.78
CA ILE A 108 13.74 13.07 -6.93
C ILE A 108 15.16 13.64 -6.76
N ARG A 109 15.67 14.28 -7.83
CA ARG A 109 16.97 14.98 -7.82
C ARG A 109 16.85 16.50 -7.92
N GLY A 110 15.75 17.00 -8.50
CA GLY A 110 15.44 18.41 -8.66
C GLY A 110 14.17 18.85 -7.92
N GLU A 111 13.88 20.14 -8.02
CA GLU A 111 12.62 20.75 -7.58
C GLU A 111 11.67 20.87 -8.77
N GLY A 112 10.36 20.96 -8.53
CA GLY A 112 9.37 21.05 -9.58
C GLY A 112 8.06 20.35 -9.28
N ILE A 113 7.25 20.20 -10.32
CA ILE A 113 6.00 19.46 -10.33
C ILE A 113 6.30 17.98 -10.55
N LEU A 114 5.86 17.11 -9.65
CA LEU A 114 5.93 15.66 -9.82
C LEU A 114 4.76 15.19 -10.69
N LEU A 115 3.56 15.67 -10.34
CA LEU A 115 2.31 15.48 -11.08
C LEU A 115 1.33 16.62 -10.76
N SER A 116 0.67 17.18 -11.77
CA SER A 116 -0.39 18.17 -11.58
C SER A 116 -1.57 17.90 -12.50
N THR A 117 -2.78 17.93 -11.93
CA THR A 117 -4.02 17.87 -12.71
C THR A 117 -4.69 19.22 -12.89
N PHE A 118 -4.05 20.32 -12.46
CA PHE A 118 -4.57 21.66 -12.67
C PHE A 118 -4.82 21.95 -14.15
N PRO A 119 -5.66 22.93 -14.50
CA PRO A 119 -5.76 23.43 -15.86
C PRO A 119 -4.42 23.98 -16.33
N SER A 120 -4.11 23.79 -17.61
CA SER A 120 -2.91 24.30 -18.26
C SER A 120 -2.98 25.81 -18.55
N ARG A 121 -4.18 26.38 -18.58
CA ARG A 121 -4.42 27.82 -18.75
C ARG A 121 -3.77 28.61 -17.61
N GLU A 122 -3.14 29.73 -17.96
CA GLU A 122 -2.48 30.65 -17.00
C GLU A 122 -1.32 30.03 -16.20
N LYS A 123 -0.75 28.93 -16.72
CA LYS A 123 0.46 28.29 -16.20
C LYS A 123 1.65 28.63 -17.07
N ARG A 124 2.81 28.89 -16.46
CA ARG A 124 4.05 29.20 -17.20
C ARG A 124 4.48 28.03 -18.09
N VAL A 125 4.29 26.80 -17.61
CA VAL A 125 4.58 25.58 -18.36
C VAL A 125 3.30 24.74 -18.53
N PRO A 126 2.49 25.01 -19.56
CA PRO A 126 1.21 24.31 -19.78
C PRO A 126 1.32 22.78 -19.80
N ALA A 127 2.41 22.23 -20.34
CA ALA A 127 2.64 20.79 -20.44
C ALA A 127 2.83 20.08 -19.09
N ALA A 128 3.12 20.82 -18.01
CA ALA A 128 3.24 20.28 -16.67
C ALA A 128 1.88 20.01 -16.00
N HIS A 129 0.75 20.22 -16.69
CA HIS A 129 -0.59 20.22 -16.12
C HIS A 129 -1.58 19.42 -16.97
N LEU A 130 -2.17 18.36 -16.38
CA LEU A 130 -3.02 17.40 -17.11
C LEU A 130 -4.49 17.82 -17.27
N ASN A 131 -4.93 18.91 -16.62
CA ASN A 131 -6.31 19.39 -16.66
C ASN A 131 -7.37 18.30 -16.38
N TYR A 132 -7.25 17.64 -15.23
CA TYR A 132 -8.17 16.59 -14.79
C TYR A 132 -8.77 16.94 -13.41
N PRO A 133 -10.05 17.33 -13.33
CA PRO A 133 -10.71 17.55 -12.05
C PRO A 133 -11.12 16.21 -11.41
N PHE A 134 -10.94 16.09 -10.10
CA PHE A 134 -11.52 15.01 -9.31
C PHE A 134 -12.83 15.47 -8.70
N GLU A 135 -13.83 14.61 -8.67
CA GLU A 135 -15.12 14.85 -8.03
C GLU A 135 -15.69 13.53 -7.51
N GLY A 136 -16.38 13.57 -6.37
CA GLY A 136 -16.81 12.35 -5.69
C GLY A 136 -15.60 11.56 -5.15
N ARG A 137 -15.63 10.22 -5.28
CA ARG A 137 -14.61 9.32 -4.72
C ARG A 137 -13.34 9.31 -5.59
N PHE A 138 -12.17 9.56 -4.99
CA PHE A 138 -10.86 9.46 -5.66
C PHE A 138 -9.72 9.11 -4.69
N ASP A 139 -8.64 8.54 -5.20
CA ASP A 139 -7.46 8.19 -4.40
C ASP A 139 -6.23 9.00 -4.79
N ILE A 140 -5.31 9.15 -3.85
CA ILE A 140 -3.97 9.65 -4.06
C ILE A 140 -2.99 8.56 -3.67
N PHE A 141 -2.09 8.23 -4.58
CA PHE A 141 -0.92 7.40 -4.34
C PHE A 141 0.34 8.17 -4.73
N THR A 142 1.29 8.27 -3.80
CA THR A 142 2.62 8.83 -4.08
C THR A 142 3.72 7.96 -3.52
N HIS A 143 4.79 7.75 -4.28
CA HIS A 143 6.00 7.07 -3.80
C HIS A 143 7.22 7.77 -4.39
N HIS A 144 8.07 8.33 -3.54
CA HIS A 144 9.27 9.03 -4.01
C HIS A 144 10.43 8.86 -3.04
N VAL A 145 11.64 8.88 -3.58
CA VAL A 145 12.91 8.76 -2.88
C VAL A 145 13.75 10.00 -3.16
N THR A 146 14.40 10.53 -2.12
CA THR A 146 15.44 11.54 -2.25
C THR A 146 16.79 10.94 -1.87
N GLN A 147 17.86 11.48 -2.45
CA GLN A 147 19.23 11.03 -2.24
C GLN A 147 20.15 12.24 -2.09
N ALA A 148 21.17 12.08 -1.25
CA ALA A 148 22.31 12.98 -1.19
C ALA A 148 23.58 12.15 -1.37
N LYS A 149 24.32 12.40 -2.45
CA LYS A 149 25.62 11.78 -2.72
C LYS A 149 26.74 12.48 -1.96
N THR A 150 26.60 13.80 -1.78
CA THR A 150 27.57 14.67 -1.13
C THR A 150 26.92 15.49 -0.03
N SER A 151 27.70 16.01 0.92
CA SER A 151 27.21 16.86 2.00
C SER A 151 26.51 18.13 1.48
N ALA A 152 26.90 18.65 0.32
CA ALA A 152 26.26 19.79 -0.34
C ALA A 152 24.82 19.50 -0.81
N GLU A 153 24.46 18.22 -0.98
CA GLU A 153 23.13 17.79 -1.44
C GLU A 153 22.16 17.53 -0.28
N THR A 154 22.54 17.84 0.97
CA THR A 154 21.76 17.49 2.17
C THR A 154 20.60 18.44 2.48
N ARG A 155 20.40 19.50 1.68
CA ARG A 155 19.29 20.45 1.85
C ARG A 155 17.94 19.71 1.79
N THR A 156 17.13 19.87 2.82
CA THR A 156 15.90 19.07 3.02
C THR A 156 14.95 19.25 1.83
N LEU A 157 14.52 18.15 1.23
CA LEU A 157 13.46 18.17 0.23
C LEU A 157 12.10 18.09 0.93
N PHE A 158 11.16 18.97 0.58
CA PHE A 158 9.76 18.87 0.96
C PHE A 158 8.93 18.29 -0.18
N GLN A 159 7.95 17.47 0.19
CA GLN A 159 6.90 17.00 -0.71
C GLN A 159 5.57 17.68 -0.33
N GLY A 160 5.01 18.41 -1.29
CA GLY A 160 3.75 19.13 -1.15
C GLY A 160 2.65 18.47 -1.96
N THR A 161 1.47 18.26 -1.37
CA THR A 161 0.23 17.90 -2.09
C THR A 161 -0.78 19.03 -1.89
N LEU A 162 -1.04 19.78 -2.96
CA LEU A 162 -1.96 20.91 -3.00
C LEU A 162 -3.30 20.46 -3.58
N LEU A 163 -4.39 20.80 -2.89
CA LEU A 163 -5.75 20.71 -3.40
C LEU A 163 -6.23 22.11 -3.77
N HIS A 164 -6.89 22.27 -4.91
CA HIS A 164 -7.43 23.56 -5.34
C HIS A 164 -8.89 23.44 -5.74
N ASN A 165 -9.71 24.32 -5.19
CA ASN A 165 -11.13 24.45 -5.53
C ASN A 165 -11.28 25.47 -6.67
N PRO A 166 -11.60 25.04 -7.90
CA PRO A 166 -11.80 25.95 -9.02
C PRO A 166 -13.18 26.61 -9.01
N GLY A 167 -14.09 26.20 -8.12
CA GLY A 167 -15.47 26.67 -8.07
C GLY A 167 -15.64 28.04 -7.42
N ASN A 168 -16.88 28.54 -7.50
CA ASN A 168 -17.31 29.77 -6.84
C ASN A 168 -17.97 29.51 -5.47
N GLU A 169 -18.10 28.23 -5.09
CA GLU A 169 -18.65 27.78 -3.82
C GLU A 169 -17.60 26.99 -3.05
N ALA A 170 -17.71 26.94 -1.71
CA ALA A 170 -16.80 26.16 -0.89
C ALA A 170 -17.07 24.66 -1.10
N ILE A 171 -16.01 23.87 -1.28
CA ILE A 171 -16.12 22.40 -1.37
C ILE A 171 -15.68 21.74 -0.06
N ARG A 172 -16.24 20.56 0.21
CA ARG A 172 -15.84 19.67 1.30
C ARG A 172 -15.08 18.48 0.72
N VAL A 173 -13.88 18.24 1.23
CA VAL A 173 -13.10 17.03 0.96
C VAL A 173 -13.06 16.18 2.22
N GLU A 174 -13.53 14.95 2.14
CA GLU A 174 -13.52 13.97 3.22
C GLU A 174 -12.31 13.04 3.07
N VAL A 175 -11.54 12.89 4.15
CA VAL A 175 -10.40 11.95 4.19
C VAL A 175 -10.89 10.66 4.82
N LEU A 176 -11.25 9.69 3.99
CA LEU A 176 -11.80 8.41 4.41
C LEU A 176 -10.73 7.56 5.10
N GLN A 177 -9.56 7.49 4.48
CA GLN A 177 -8.37 6.82 5.01
C GLN A 177 -7.15 7.56 4.49
N ALA A 178 -6.08 7.66 5.29
CA ALA A 178 -4.83 8.23 4.81
C ALA A 178 -3.66 7.80 5.70
N SER A 179 -2.53 7.53 5.06
CA SER A 179 -1.29 7.20 5.76
C SER A 179 -0.09 7.63 4.91
N THR A 180 0.93 8.17 5.57
CA THR A 180 2.23 8.47 4.98
C THR A 180 3.34 8.05 5.92
N TYR A 181 4.40 7.46 5.37
CA TYR A 181 5.57 7.04 6.14
C TYR A 181 6.84 7.26 5.35
N MET A 182 7.90 7.61 6.08
CA MET A 182 9.26 7.67 5.56
C MET A 182 10.02 6.37 5.86
N THR A 183 11.03 6.06 5.05
CA THR A 183 11.99 4.99 5.37
C THR A 183 12.71 5.28 6.68
N ARG A 184 13.09 6.54 6.93
CA ARG A 184 13.65 7.01 8.21
C ARG A 184 12.89 8.25 8.70
N PRO A 185 12.48 8.31 9.97
CA PRO A 185 12.69 7.29 11.02
C PRO A 185 11.59 6.21 11.05
N ASP A 186 10.53 6.35 10.27
CA ASP A 186 9.27 5.65 10.56
C ASP A 186 9.28 4.15 10.24
N ALA A 187 9.78 3.77 9.06
CA ALA A 187 9.64 2.42 8.54
C ALA A 187 10.91 1.95 7.79
N LEU A 188 11.93 1.59 8.55
CA LEU A 188 13.17 1.02 8.02
C LEU A 188 12.90 -0.31 7.30
N TYR A 189 13.69 -0.57 6.25
CA TYR A 189 13.78 -1.90 5.67
C TYR A 189 14.58 -2.81 6.62
N ILE A 190 13.86 -3.68 7.31
CA ILE A 190 14.43 -4.70 8.20
C ILE A 190 14.22 -6.10 7.60
N PRO A 191 15.13 -7.07 7.86
CA PRO A 191 14.87 -8.46 7.52
C PRO A 191 13.69 -8.97 8.37
N LEU A 192 12.76 -9.67 7.72
CA LEU A 192 11.63 -10.34 8.36
C LEU A 192 11.57 -11.78 7.85
N ALA A 193 10.99 -12.68 8.66
CA ALA A 193 10.66 -14.02 8.22
C ALA A 193 9.64 -13.98 7.07
N PRO A 194 9.59 -15.01 6.20
CA PRO A 194 8.66 -15.03 5.06
C PRO A 194 7.17 -14.94 5.41
N TYR A 195 6.84 -15.28 6.66
CA TYR A 195 5.49 -15.33 7.19
C TYR A 195 5.51 -14.90 8.65
N ILE A 196 4.74 -13.87 9.00
CA ILE A 196 4.59 -13.41 10.39
C ILE A 196 3.14 -13.00 10.63
N GLU A 197 2.55 -13.46 11.72
CA GLU A 197 1.25 -12.95 12.18
C GLU A 197 1.35 -11.50 12.65
N ASP A 198 0.41 -10.68 12.21
CA ASP A 198 0.39 -9.24 12.48
C ASP A 198 -0.99 -8.76 12.95
N PRO A 199 -1.57 -9.33 14.02
CA PRO A 199 -2.92 -9.00 14.46
C PRO A 199 -3.10 -7.50 14.78
N ILE A 200 -2.04 -6.84 15.24
CA ILE A 200 -2.08 -5.44 15.71
C ILE A 200 -1.51 -4.41 14.71
N GLY A 201 -0.92 -4.83 13.59
CA GLY A 201 -0.36 -3.91 12.59
C GLY A 201 0.95 -3.27 13.01
N GLN A 202 1.84 -4.05 13.62
CA GLN A 202 3.19 -3.63 14.04
C GLN A 202 4.31 -4.35 13.27
N VAL A 203 3.98 -5.31 12.41
CA VAL A 203 4.97 -5.98 11.55
C VAL A 203 5.01 -5.31 10.18
N TYR A 204 6.15 -4.72 9.84
CA TYR A 204 6.38 -4.03 8.57
C TYR A 204 7.87 -3.92 8.29
N SER A 205 8.23 -3.74 7.01
CA SER A 205 9.59 -3.44 6.60
C SER A 205 9.51 -2.53 5.37
N GLY A 206 10.02 -1.30 5.51
CA GLY A 206 9.84 -0.26 4.51
C GLY A 206 8.51 0.50 4.58
N PRO A 207 8.46 1.73 4.01
CA PRO A 207 7.28 2.59 4.05
C PRO A 207 6.11 2.01 3.25
N GLY A 208 6.37 1.33 2.13
CA GLY A 208 5.35 0.70 1.28
C GLY A 208 4.51 -0.32 2.03
N SER A 209 5.17 -1.32 2.64
CA SER A 209 4.51 -2.31 3.49
C SER A 209 3.78 -1.69 4.68
N ARG A 210 4.32 -0.63 5.29
CA ARG A 210 3.69 0.02 6.45
C ARG A 210 2.40 0.75 6.06
N ILE A 211 2.43 1.55 4.98
CA ILE A 211 1.22 2.26 4.54
C ILE A 211 0.11 1.30 4.12
N THR A 212 0.44 0.21 3.41
CA THR A 212 -0.58 -0.75 2.96
C THR A 212 -1.20 -1.50 4.12
N GLY A 213 -0.40 -1.85 5.14
CA GLY A 213 -0.90 -2.45 6.38
C GLY A 213 -1.89 -1.56 7.13
N ASP A 214 -1.65 -0.24 7.21
CA ASP A 214 -2.56 0.69 7.89
C ASP A 214 -3.84 0.94 7.09
N ILE A 215 -3.74 1.13 5.77
CA ILE A 215 -4.93 1.34 4.92
C ILE A 215 -5.78 0.07 4.86
N LEU A 216 -5.19 -1.12 4.80
CA LEU A 216 -5.96 -2.38 4.82
C LEU A 216 -6.80 -2.52 6.10
N ARG A 217 -6.33 -1.93 7.22
CA ARG A 217 -7.00 -1.91 8.53
C ARG A 217 -8.02 -0.80 8.71
N GLY A 218 -8.32 -0.01 7.69
CA GLY A 218 -9.28 1.10 7.85
C GLY A 218 -8.68 2.35 8.49
N ARG A 219 -7.35 2.43 8.70
CA ARG A 219 -6.76 3.50 9.51
C ARG A 219 -6.66 4.83 8.76
N ARG A 220 -6.83 5.91 9.51
CA ARG A 220 -6.45 7.28 9.15
C ARG A 220 -5.44 7.76 10.18
N GLN A 221 -4.20 7.98 9.74
CA GLN A 221 -3.09 8.43 10.59
C GLN A 221 -3.42 9.81 11.20
N GLY A 222 -3.00 10.07 12.44
CA GLY A 222 -3.49 11.21 13.23
C GLY A 222 -3.21 12.61 12.66
N LEU A 223 -2.24 12.74 11.74
CA LEU A 223 -1.94 14.02 11.08
C LEU A 223 -2.95 14.42 10.00
N TRP A 224 -3.88 13.54 9.64
CA TRP A 224 -4.85 13.78 8.58
C TRP A 224 -6.21 14.21 9.16
N PRO A 225 -6.73 15.40 8.81
CA PRO A 225 -8.07 15.80 9.26
C PRO A 225 -9.13 14.88 8.66
N ALA A 226 -10.25 14.68 9.35
CA ALA A 226 -11.36 13.90 8.81
C ALA A 226 -12.04 14.57 7.61
N THR A 227 -12.06 15.90 7.63
CA THR A 227 -12.74 16.73 6.65
C THR A 227 -11.95 18.03 6.47
N ILE A 228 -11.90 18.49 5.22
CA ILE A 228 -11.27 19.74 4.81
C ILE A 228 -12.34 20.57 4.10
N ARG A 229 -12.44 21.85 4.44
CA ARG A 229 -13.25 22.82 3.70
C ARG A 229 -12.33 23.72 2.89
N ILE A 230 -12.50 23.73 1.57
CA ILE A 230 -11.71 24.58 0.67
C ILE A 230 -12.62 25.69 0.14
N PRO A 231 -12.39 26.97 0.52
CA PRO A 231 -13.20 28.09 0.02
C PRO A 231 -13.11 28.24 -1.51
N PRO A 232 -14.03 29.02 -2.10
CA PRO A 232 -14.01 29.33 -3.53
C PRO A 232 -12.65 29.86 -3.99
N LYS A 233 -12.11 29.33 -5.09
CA LYS A 233 -10.84 29.78 -5.71
C LYS A 233 -9.61 29.69 -4.79
N GLN A 234 -9.71 29.01 -3.66
CA GLN A 234 -8.62 28.85 -2.70
C GLN A 234 -8.00 27.46 -2.82
N SER A 235 -6.80 27.33 -2.25
CA SER A 235 -6.08 26.07 -2.19
C SER A 235 -5.87 25.62 -0.74
N TYR A 236 -5.65 24.33 -0.54
CA TYR A 236 -5.37 23.72 0.76
C TYR A 236 -4.20 22.75 0.63
N MET A 237 -3.23 22.83 1.55
CA MET A 237 -2.14 21.85 1.62
C MET A 237 -2.63 20.58 2.31
N LEU A 238 -2.94 19.56 1.51
CA LEU A 238 -3.23 18.23 2.03
C LEU A 238 -2.00 17.59 2.68
N MET A 239 -0.81 17.86 2.12
CA MET A 239 0.46 17.42 2.67
C MET A 239 1.52 18.50 2.44
N ASN A 240 2.32 18.80 3.46
CA ASN A 240 3.50 19.67 3.37
C ASN A 240 4.58 19.10 4.29
N LEU A 241 5.24 18.03 3.85
CA LEU A 241 6.06 17.20 4.74
C LEU A 241 7.49 17.05 4.20
N PRO A 242 8.50 17.06 5.08
CA PRO A 242 9.90 16.90 4.67
C PRO A 242 10.21 15.44 4.32
N ILE A 243 11.24 15.24 3.51
CA ILE A 243 11.92 13.98 3.27
C ILE A 243 13.41 14.26 3.54
N PRO A 244 13.85 14.24 4.80
CA PRO A 244 15.23 14.55 5.14
C PRO A 244 16.15 13.41 4.74
N VAL A 245 17.34 13.78 4.24
CA VAL A 245 18.47 12.87 4.05
C VAL A 245 19.38 12.91 5.28
N GLY A 246 20.19 11.86 5.47
CA GLY A 246 21.11 11.78 6.60
C GLY A 246 22.29 12.74 6.47
N LYS A 247 22.88 13.14 7.61
CA LYS A 247 24.08 14.00 7.67
C LYS A 247 25.36 13.30 7.20
N VAL A 248 25.35 11.96 7.12
CA VAL A 248 26.46 11.15 6.57
C VAL A 248 26.08 10.74 5.16
N THR A 249 26.92 11.05 4.19
CA THR A 249 26.67 10.78 2.76
C THR A 249 27.57 9.65 2.23
N PRO A 250 27.11 8.82 1.28
CA PRO A 250 25.81 8.91 0.60
C PRO A 250 24.64 8.48 1.51
N SER A 251 23.50 9.17 1.39
CA SER A 251 22.28 8.83 2.12
C SER A 251 21.03 8.96 1.25
N SER A 252 19.97 8.28 1.67
CA SER A 252 18.67 8.31 1.01
C SER A 252 17.53 8.16 2.01
N ASN A 253 16.39 8.70 1.63
CA ASN A 253 15.14 8.53 2.34
C ASN A 253 13.98 8.53 1.35
N GLY A 254 12.96 7.73 1.61
CA GLY A 254 11.79 7.63 0.73
C GLY A 254 10.52 7.87 1.51
N ARG A 255 9.49 8.40 0.86
CA ARG A 255 8.16 8.64 1.42
C ARG A 255 7.12 7.96 0.55
N SER A 256 6.26 7.18 1.18
CA SER A 256 5.08 6.59 0.53
C SER A 256 3.82 7.15 1.16
N THR A 257 2.81 7.42 0.36
CA THR A 257 1.52 7.96 0.79
C THR A 257 0.39 7.28 0.04
N ILE A 258 -0.65 6.85 0.76
CA ILE A 258 -1.96 6.52 0.21
C ILE A 258 -3.01 7.35 0.95
N ALA A 259 -3.90 8.00 0.21
CA ALA A 259 -5.08 8.65 0.75
C ALA A 259 -6.31 8.29 -0.07
N ARG A 260 -7.40 7.94 0.62
CA ARG A 260 -8.73 7.67 0.08
C ARG A 260 -9.63 8.83 0.42
N LEU A 261 -10.13 9.51 -0.60
CA LEU A 261 -10.79 10.80 -0.47
C LEU A 261 -12.17 10.79 -1.13
N TRP A 262 -13.03 11.69 -0.70
CA TRP A 262 -14.26 12.05 -1.40
C TRP A 262 -14.39 13.57 -1.45
N SER A 263 -14.82 14.15 -2.58
CA SER A 263 -15.04 15.60 -2.72
C SER A 263 -16.48 15.92 -3.10
N SER A 264 -17.05 16.94 -2.47
CA SER A 264 -18.41 17.42 -2.77
C SER A 264 -18.53 18.25 -4.05
N GLY A 265 -17.42 18.50 -4.73
CA GLY A 265 -17.36 19.21 -6.01
C GLY A 265 -15.98 19.06 -6.66
N PRO A 266 -15.76 19.66 -7.83
CA PRO A 266 -14.50 19.57 -8.55
C PRO A 266 -13.31 20.04 -7.72
N VAL A 267 -12.23 19.25 -7.68
CA VAL A 267 -10.96 19.61 -7.03
C VAL A 267 -9.78 19.21 -7.91
N TYR A 268 -8.81 20.11 -8.06
CA TYR A 268 -7.55 19.82 -8.74
C TYR A 268 -6.47 19.46 -7.72
N VAL A 269 -5.54 18.57 -8.11
CA VAL A 269 -4.48 18.07 -7.24
C VAL A 269 -3.13 18.31 -7.88
N ALA A 270 -2.14 18.74 -7.11
CA ALA A 270 -0.75 18.80 -7.53
C ALA A 270 0.17 18.21 -6.46
N ASN A 271 1.05 17.29 -6.85
CA ASN A 271 2.15 16.80 -6.04
C ASN A 271 3.45 17.40 -6.56
N MET A 272 4.24 17.97 -5.66
CA MET A 272 5.39 18.82 -5.99
C MET A 272 6.54 18.55 -5.03
N ALA A 273 7.76 18.85 -5.49
CA ALA A 273 8.98 18.77 -4.73
C ALA A 273 9.67 20.13 -4.66
N LEU A 274 10.04 20.57 -3.47
CA LEU A 274 10.71 21.85 -3.24
C LEU A 274 11.75 21.67 -2.13
N ARG A 275 13.00 22.07 -2.33
CA ARG A 275 13.99 22.12 -1.27
C ARG A 275 13.62 23.23 -0.31
N ALA A 276 13.83 22.98 0.97
CA ALA A 276 13.48 23.88 2.07
C ALA A 276 13.97 25.30 1.76
N PRO A 277 13.08 26.28 1.50
CA PRO A 277 13.48 27.65 1.23
C PRO A 277 14.39 28.17 2.34
N LEU A 278 15.24 29.14 2.01
CA LEU A 278 16.09 29.77 3.01
C LEU A 278 15.40 31.04 3.52
N ASP A 279 15.51 31.30 4.82
CA ASP A 279 15.14 32.59 5.42
C ASP A 279 16.23 33.65 5.18
N GLU A 280 16.00 34.87 5.66
CA GLU A 280 16.91 36.02 5.48
C GLU A 280 18.31 35.80 6.06
N VAL A 281 18.45 34.86 7.00
CA VAL A 281 19.70 34.49 7.66
C VAL A 281 20.24 33.14 7.17
N GLY A 282 19.71 32.62 6.05
CA GLY A 282 20.22 31.44 5.37
C GLY A 282 19.83 30.10 5.98
N ARG A 283 18.85 30.06 6.90
CA ARG A 283 18.38 28.81 7.52
C ARG A 283 17.22 28.22 6.74
N GLU A 284 17.13 26.90 6.73
CA GLU A 284 15.98 26.20 6.14
C GLU A 284 14.68 26.57 6.87
N ARG A 285 13.66 26.98 6.10
CA ARG A 285 12.28 27.12 6.56
C ARG A 285 11.38 26.10 5.86
N THR A 286 10.27 25.78 6.50
CA THR A 286 9.20 25.02 5.86
C THR A 286 8.57 25.85 4.73
N PRO A 287 8.34 25.28 3.53
CA PRO A 287 7.56 25.94 2.50
C PRO A 287 6.18 26.32 3.01
N ASN A 288 5.70 27.53 2.69
CA ASN A 288 4.35 27.98 3.00
C ASN A 288 3.43 27.76 1.78
N LEU A 289 2.14 28.07 1.92
CA LEU A 289 1.16 27.91 0.84
C LEU A 289 1.56 28.71 -0.42
N ALA A 290 2.06 29.93 -0.26
CA ALA A 290 2.45 30.78 -1.39
C ALA A 290 3.63 30.20 -2.18
N ASP A 291 4.60 29.54 -1.52
CA ASP A 291 5.68 28.84 -2.21
C ASP A 291 5.13 27.73 -3.11
N TRP A 292 4.18 26.94 -2.60
CA TRP A 292 3.55 25.83 -3.34
C TRP A 292 2.65 26.32 -4.47
N GLU A 293 1.86 27.37 -4.25
CA GLU A 293 1.03 27.97 -5.30
C GLU A 293 1.89 28.64 -6.38
N GLY A 294 2.99 29.28 -5.99
CA GLY A 294 4.01 29.81 -6.89
C GLY A 294 4.63 28.70 -7.75
N LEU A 295 5.01 27.58 -7.13
CA LEU A 295 5.54 26.41 -7.84
C LEU A 295 4.47 25.77 -8.75
N ALA A 296 3.22 25.68 -8.32
CA ALA A 296 2.13 25.15 -9.14
C ALA A 296 1.72 26.07 -10.30
N ARG A 297 2.09 27.36 -10.28
CA ARG A 297 1.80 28.32 -11.35
C ARG A 297 2.97 28.46 -12.33
N ASN A 298 4.18 28.48 -11.77
CA ASN A 298 5.38 28.84 -12.49
C ASN A 298 6.34 27.66 -12.67
N GLY A 299 6.26 26.60 -11.87
CA GLY A 299 7.16 25.45 -11.94
C GLY A 299 7.09 24.69 -13.27
N ASP A 300 8.19 24.02 -13.59
CA ASP A 300 8.22 22.95 -14.59
C ASP A 300 8.18 21.58 -13.88
N LEU A 301 8.10 20.49 -14.63
CA LEU A 301 8.25 19.14 -14.12
C LEU A 301 9.62 18.95 -13.46
N VAL A 302 9.66 18.16 -12.39
CA VAL A 302 10.92 17.70 -11.79
C VAL A 302 11.78 17.00 -12.83
N GLN A 303 13.07 17.35 -12.88
CA GLN A 303 14.07 16.70 -13.73
C GLN A 303 15.21 16.09 -12.89
N PRO A 304 15.84 14.99 -13.37
CA PRO A 304 15.44 14.20 -14.53
C PRO A 304 14.16 13.37 -14.24
N ARG A 305 13.42 13.06 -15.30
CA ARG A 305 12.34 12.05 -15.29
C ARG A 305 12.93 10.63 -15.37
N ASP A 306 12.15 9.61 -15.05
CA ASP A 306 12.53 8.22 -15.36
C ASP A 306 12.44 7.96 -16.88
N HIS A 307 12.97 6.82 -17.34
CA HIS A 307 12.95 6.45 -18.74
C HIS A 307 11.53 6.27 -19.27
N SER A 308 11.32 6.55 -20.55
CA SER A 308 10.01 6.38 -21.22
C SER A 308 9.62 4.91 -21.34
N ALA A 309 8.32 4.62 -21.25
CA ALA A 309 7.77 3.29 -21.49
C ALA A 309 7.76 2.93 -22.99
N SER A 310 7.89 1.63 -23.29
CA SER A 310 7.54 1.12 -24.63
C SER A 310 6.06 1.40 -24.93
N PRO A 311 5.71 1.76 -26.18
CA PRO A 311 4.33 2.00 -26.57
C PRO A 311 3.46 0.72 -26.50
N PRO A 312 2.12 0.86 -26.41
CA PRO A 312 1.22 -0.29 -26.51
C PRO A 312 1.42 -1.05 -27.82
N GLY A 313 1.34 -2.39 -27.77
CA GLY A 313 1.57 -3.25 -28.94
C GLY A 313 3.02 -3.68 -29.15
N THR A 314 3.98 -3.17 -28.37
CA THR A 314 5.35 -3.71 -28.34
C THR A 314 5.34 -5.19 -27.92
N PRO A 315 6.09 -6.08 -28.61
CA PRO A 315 6.22 -7.48 -28.23
C PRO A 315 6.72 -7.66 -26.78
N PRO A 316 6.19 -8.62 -26.00
CA PRO A 316 6.52 -8.78 -24.57
C PRO A 316 8.02 -8.84 -24.25
N GLU A 317 8.83 -9.42 -25.13
CA GLU A 317 10.29 -9.50 -25.03
C GLU A 317 10.94 -8.12 -24.96
N ASP A 318 10.41 -7.15 -25.69
CA ASP A 318 10.96 -5.80 -25.89
C ASP A 318 10.30 -4.73 -25.00
N ILE A 319 9.28 -5.11 -24.21
CA ILE A 319 8.60 -4.16 -23.32
C ILE A 319 9.56 -3.69 -22.22
N VAL A 320 9.75 -2.37 -22.18
CA VAL A 320 10.35 -1.63 -21.08
C VAL A 320 9.23 -0.92 -20.31
N PHE A 321 9.05 -1.31 -19.05
CA PHE A 321 8.12 -0.65 -18.14
C PHE A 321 8.71 0.66 -17.62
N SER A 322 7.89 1.70 -17.51
CA SER A 322 8.23 2.97 -16.84
C SER A 322 7.40 3.17 -15.58
N ARG A 323 7.75 4.20 -14.80
CA ARG A 323 6.96 4.68 -13.68
C ARG A 323 5.73 5.47 -14.15
N VAL A 324 4.80 5.67 -13.21
CA VAL A 324 3.51 6.30 -13.47
C VAL A 324 3.50 7.73 -12.95
N SER A 325 3.07 8.66 -13.78
CA SER A 325 2.68 10.02 -13.43
C SER A 325 1.46 10.41 -14.23
N GLY A 326 0.30 10.30 -13.59
CA GLY A 326 -0.99 10.57 -14.20
C GLY A 326 -2.17 10.21 -13.32
N VAL A 327 -3.35 10.14 -13.93
CA VAL A 327 -4.58 9.68 -13.31
C VAL A 327 -4.91 8.29 -13.85
N ALA A 328 -4.83 7.27 -13.00
CA ALA A 328 -5.23 5.90 -13.35
C ALA A 328 -6.72 5.66 -13.05
N LYS A 329 -7.34 4.71 -13.75
CA LYS A 329 -8.71 4.24 -13.50
C LYS A 329 -8.68 2.92 -12.72
N GLY A 330 -9.11 2.97 -11.45
CA GLY A 330 -9.25 1.78 -10.61
C GLY A 330 -8.46 1.88 -9.31
N SER A 331 -9.17 1.79 -8.19
CA SER A 331 -8.61 1.72 -6.84
C SER A 331 -8.79 0.35 -6.18
N HIS A 332 -9.78 -0.43 -6.63
CA HIS A 332 -10.04 -1.78 -6.16
C HIS A 332 -10.23 -2.76 -7.32
N TRP A 333 -9.69 -3.96 -7.19
CA TRP A 333 -10.10 -5.14 -7.97
C TRP A 333 -11.04 -5.98 -7.11
N ARG A 334 -12.29 -6.16 -7.53
CA ARG A 334 -13.27 -6.98 -6.79
C ARG A 334 -13.60 -8.24 -7.55
N ALA A 335 -13.45 -9.39 -6.90
CA ALA A 335 -13.71 -10.68 -7.51
C ALA A 335 -14.48 -11.59 -6.56
N ARG A 336 -15.54 -12.23 -7.07
CA ARG A 336 -16.07 -13.47 -6.51
C ARG A 336 -15.57 -14.60 -7.41
N ILE A 337 -14.77 -15.49 -6.84
CA ILE A 337 -14.09 -16.56 -7.57
C ILE A 337 -14.93 -17.83 -7.44
N THR A 338 -15.47 -18.30 -8.56
CA THR A 338 -16.33 -19.49 -8.69
C THR A 338 -15.88 -20.30 -9.91
N ASP A 339 -16.41 -21.51 -10.09
CA ASP A 339 -16.06 -22.37 -11.25
C ASP A 339 -16.48 -21.75 -12.60
N GLY A 340 -17.37 -20.77 -12.57
CA GLY A 340 -17.82 -19.98 -13.71
C GLY A 340 -18.81 -18.89 -13.28
N PRO A 341 -19.27 -18.04 -14.21
CA PRO A 341 -20.16 -16.92 -13.90
C PRO A 341 -21.47 -17.32 -13.20
N GLU A 342 -22.03 -18.47 -13.58
CA GLU A 342 -23.30 -18.99 -13.03
C GLU A 342 -23.10 -19.92 -11.82
N ALA A 343 -21.85 -20.29 -11.51
CA ALA A 343 -21.56 -21.18 -10.38
C ALA A 343 -21.69 -20.43 -9.05
N SER A 344 -22.25 -21.09 -8.04
CA SER A 344 -22.42 -20.49 -6.71
C SER A 344 -21.20 -20.64 -5.78
N TYR A 345 -20.27 -21.54 -6.14
CA TYR A 345 -19.07 -21.85 -5.38
C TYR A 345 -17.88 -22.17 -6.32
N LEU A 346 -16.69 -22.25 -5.73
CA LEU A 346 -15.43 -22.67 -6.34
C LEU A 346 -15.13 -24.09 -5.84
N THR A 347 -15.05 -25.04 -6.75
CA THR A 347 -14.72 -26.43 -6.41
C THR A 347 -13.26 -26.51 -5.95
N ILE A 348 -13.02 -27.10 -4.78
CA ILE A 348 -11.65 -27.39 -4.33
C ILE A 348 -11.01 -28.43 -5.26
N PRO A 349 -9.69 -28.35 -5.52
CA PRO A 349 -9.03 -29.31 -6.40
C PRO A 349 -8.96 -30.70 -5.75
N GLU A 350 -8.67 -31.72 -6.56
CA GLU A 350 -8.35 -33.06 -6.06
C GLU A 350 -7.14 -33.03 -5.12
N GLU A 351 -7.06 -34.02 -4.24
CA GLU A 351 -5.95 -34.13 -3.30
C GLU A 351 -4.60 -34.25 -4.02
N GLY A 352 -3.63 -33.45 -3.59
CA GLY A 352 -2.32 -33.32 -4.25
C GLY A 352 -2.30 -32.37 -5.45
N SER A 353 -3.45 -31.83 -5.85
CA SER A 353 -3.58 -30.88 -6.96
C SER A 353 -3.80 -29.45 -6.46
N GLU A 354 -3.49 -28.48 -7.34
CA GLU A 354 -3.65 -27.05 -7.08
C GLU A 354 -4.04 -26.29 -8.35
N PHE A 355 -4.60 -25.11 -8.16
CA PHE A 355 -4.78 -24.11 -9.21
C PHE A 355 -4.50 -22.71 -8.68
N SER A 356 -4.17 -21.80 -9.58
CA SER A 356 -3.74 -20.44 -9.24
C SER A 356 -4.47 -19.37 -10.07
N TYR A 357 -4.67 -18.19 -9.46
CA TYR A 357 -5.14 -16.98 -10.12
C TYR A 357 -4.04 -15.91 -10.08
N GLY A 358 -3.77 -15.28 -11.21
CA GLY A 358 -2.77 -14.21 -11.29
C GLY A 358 -3.17 -12.96 -10.52
N LEU A 359 -2.20 -12.31 -9.88
CA LEU A 359 -2.32 -11.02 -9.19
C LEU A 359 -1.32 -10.04 -9.77
N SER A 360 -1.82 -8.87 -10.16
CA SER A 360 -1.08 -7.82 -10.86
C SER A 360 -0.37 -8.33 -12.13
N LEU A 361 -1.06 -9.15 -12.92
CA LEU A 361 -0.57 -9.58 -14.23
C LEU A 361 -0.34 -8.39 -15.17
N LEU A 362 0.72 -8.48 -15.98
CA LEU A 362 1.21 -7.42 -16.86
C LEU A 362 1.31 -7.92 -18.31
N PRO A 363 1.44 -7.02 -19.31
CA PRO A 363 1.69 -7.43 -20.70
C PRO A 363 2.90 -8.37 -20.90
N LYS A 364 3.91 -8.22 -20.04
CA LYS A 364 5.03 -9.17 -19.86
C LYS A 364 4.88 -9.77 -18.46
N GLY A 365 4.68 -11.07 -18.36
CA GLY A 365 4.35 -11.81 -17.14
C GLY A 365 2.86 -12.17 -17.00
N THR A 366 2.22 -12.64 -18.07
CA THR A 366 0.80 -13.09 -18.01
C THR A 366 0.61 -14.47 -17.38
N LEU A 367 1.70 -15.21 -17.16
CA LEU A 367 1.71 -16.57 -16.62
C LEU A 367 0.81 -17.53 -17.43
N GLY A 368 0.76 -17.37 -18.75
CA GLY A 368 -0.03 -18.20 -19.66
C GLY A 368 -1.53 -17.92 -19.69
N THR A 369 -2.02 -16.98 -18.89
CA THR A 369 -3.47 -16.65 -18.85
C THR A 369 -3.91 -15.68 -19.93
N GLY A 370 -2.97 -14.94 -20.54
CA GLY A 370 -3.25 -13.81 -21.43
C GLY A 370 -3.91 -12.60 -20.75
N GLN A 371 -4.21 -12.67 -19.46
CA GLN A 371 -4.86 -11.58 -18.74
C GLN A 371 -3.86 -10.47 -18.39
N ILE A 372 -4.25 -9.22 -18.63
CA ILE A 372 -3.54 -8.02 -18.19
C ILE A 372 -4.40 -7.31 -17.16
N GLN A 373 -3.84 -7.04 -15.98
CA GLN A 373 -4.56 -6.38 -14.88
C GLN A 373 -4.13 -4.91 -14.68
N SER A 374 -3.22 -4.39 -15.50
CA SER A 374 -2.71 -3.02 -15.39
C SER A 374 -3.84 -2.00 -15.54
N ALA A 375 -3.96 -1.06 -14.59
CA ALA A 375 -5.00 -0.06 -14.62
C ALA A 375 -4.85 0.94 -15.80
N PRO A 376 -5.89 1.20 -16.59
CA PRO A 376 -5.84 2.18 -17.68
C PRO A 376 -5.58 3.61 -17.17
N MET A 377 -4.96 4.47 -18.00
CA MET A 377 -4.76 5.89 -17.69
C MET A 377 -5.91 6.75 -18.24
N LEU A 378 -6.48 7.60 -17.40
CA LEU A 378 -7.47 8.64 -17.76
C LEU A 378 -6.79 9.92 -18.23
N ALA A 379 -5.62 10.22 -17.67
CA ALA A 379 -4.72 11.29 -18.09
C ALA A 379 -3.29 10.88 -17.72
N ARG A 380 -2.28 11.24 -18.51
CA ARG A 380 -0.87 10.93 -18.22
C ARG A 380 0.05 11.94 -18.89
N TYR A 381 1.26 12.09 -18.37
CA TYR A 381 2.32 12.74 -19.14
C TYR A 381 2.83 11.82 -20.26
N PRO A 382 3.33 12.38 -21.38
CA PRO A 382 3.83 11.59 -22.51
C PRO A 382 4.97 10.64 -22.16
N ASP A 383 5.84 11.03 -21.22
CA ASP A 383 7.01 10.28 -20.72
C ASP A 383 6.67 9.24 -19.63
N SER A 384 5.41 9.19 -19.17
CA SER A 384 4.92 8.22 -18.19
C SER A 384 4.46 6.92 -18.86
N ALA A 385 4.39 5.84 -18.07
CA ALA A 385 3.75 4.58 -18.45
C ALA A 385 2.34 4.77 -19.04
N TYR A 386 2.00 3.92 -20.01
CA TYR A 386 0.70 3.91 -20.72
C TYR A 386 -0.44 3.28 -19.92
N ALA A 387 -0.11 2.49 -18.90
CA ALA A 387 -1.02 1.96 -17.90
C ALA A 387 -0.29 1.96 -16.55
N ALA A 388 -1.03 1.93 -15.44
CA ALA A 388 -0.47 1.77 -14.12
C ALA A 388 -0.05 0.32 -13.87
N HIS A 389 1.05 -0.07 -14.53
CA HIS A 389 1.67 -1.39 -14.37
C HIS A 389 2.11 -1.61 -12.92
N GLY A 390 1.89 -2.82 -12.43
CA GLY A 390 2.18 -3.21 -11.05
C GLY A 390 1.08 -2.85 -10.06
N ASN A 391 0.06 -2.06 -10.44
CA ASN A 391 -1.13 -1.82 -9.63
C ASN A 391 -0.83 -1.38 -8.18
N TYR A 392 0.29 -0.66 -7.95
CA TYR A 392 0.70 -0.23 -6.62
C TYR A 392 -0.40 0.59 -5.95
N GLY A 393 -0.76 0.21 -4.73
CA GLY A 393 -1.84 0.84 -3.97
C GLY A 393 -3.25 0.37 -4.33
N ILE A 394 -3.43 -0.48 -5.34
CA ILE A 394 -4.74 -1.09 -5.66
C ILE A 394 -5.07 -2.18 -4.64
N GLU A 395 -6.29 -2.15 -4.12
CA GLU A 395 -6.80 -3.19 -3.21
C GLU A 395 -7.43 -4.33 -4.01
N TYR A 396 -6.90 -5.54 -3.86
CA TYR A 396 -7.56 -6.76 -4.30
C TYR A 396 -8.49 -7.25 -3.19
N ASN A 397 -9.77 -7.40 -3.54
CA ASN A 397 -10.84 -7.84 -2.66
C ASN A 397 -11.45 -9.13 -3.23
N LEU A 398 -11.00 -10.27 -2.70
CA LEU A 398 -11.24 -11.58 -3.32
C LEU A 398 -12.11 -12.44 -2.41
N LEU A 399 -13.24 -12.89 -2.93
CA LEU A 399 -14.17 -13.77 -2.26
C LEU A 399 -14.10 -15.18 -2.87
N LEU A 400 -13.70 -16.17 -2.08
CA LEU A 400 -13.58 -17.57 -2.45
C LEU A 400 -14.66 -18.39 -1.72
N PRO A 401 -15.87 -18.54 -2.29
CA PRO A 401 -16.86 -19.50 -1.80
C PRO A 401 -16.41 -20.94 -2.12
N LEU A 402 -15.51 -21.53 -1.31
CA LEU A 402 -15.01 -22.89 -1.53
C LEU A 402 -16.13 -23.92 -1.32
N GLY A 403 -16.15 -24.98 -2.15
CA GLY A 403 -17.06 -26.11 -1.99
C GLY A 403 -16.35 -27.44 -2.15
N ASN A 404 -16.69 -28.40 -1.27
CA ASN A 404 -16.19 -29.77 -1.34
C ASN A 404 -17.25 -30.70 -1.97
N PRO A 405 -17.13 -31.06 -3.27
CA PRO A 405 -18.08 -31.98 -3.91
C PRO A 405 -17.82 -33.46 -3.57
N HIS A 406 -16.73 -33.78 -2.86
CA HIS A 406 -16.33 -35.16 -2.58
C HIS A 406 -17.12 -35.75 -1.41
N LYS A 407 -17.16 -37.09 -1.35
CA LYS A 407 -17.79 -37.85 -0.26
C LYS A 407 -16.96 -37.91 1.03
N GLN A 408 -15.74 -37.37 1.00
CA GLN A 408 -14.81 -37.38 2.12
C GLN A 408 -14.46 -35.95 2.51
N THR A 409 -14.11 -35.75 3.79
CA THR A 409 -13.54 -34.49 4.25
C THR A 409 -12.22 -34.23 3.51
N LYS A 410 -12.02 -33.00 3.05
CA LYS A 410 -10.81 -32.57 2.35
C LYS A 410 -10.19 -31.37 3.07
N THR A 411 -8.86 -31.32 3.09
CA THR A 411 -8.11 -30.21 3.67
C THR A 411 -7.62 -29.30 2.56
N VAL A 412 -8.12 -28.07 2.54
CA VAL A 412 -7.77 -27.07 1.51
C VAL A 412 -6.91 -25.96 2.10
N GLY A 413 -5.80 -25.66 1.45
CA GLY A 413 -4.90 -24.56 1.75
C GLY A 413 -5.05 -23.41 0.77
N ILE A 414 -4.92 -22.18 1.27
CA ILE A 414 -4.89 -20.96 0.46
C ILE A 414 -3.55 -20.28 0.67
N ALA A 415 -2.86 -19.90 -0.41
CA ALA A 415 -1.56 -19.24 -0.34
C ALA A 415 -1.47 -18.08 -1.34
N ILE A 416 -0.60 -17.12 -1.05
CA ILE A 416 -0.05 -16.21 -2.06
C ILE A 416 1.34 -16.74 -2.42
N GLN A 417 1.71 -16.77 -3.69
CA GLN A 417 3.03 -17.24 -4.14
C GLN A 417 3.68 -16.28 -5.13
N THR A 418 5.01 -16.36 -5.27
CA THR A 418 5.80 -15.52 -6.17
C THR A 418 6.53 -16.39 -7.20
N PRO A 419 5.85 -16.84 -8.27
CA PRO A 419 6.50 -17.65 -9.30
C PRO A 419 7.53 -16.84 -10.09
N ILE A 420 8.36 -17.54 -10.86
CA ILE A 420 9.21 -16.93 -11.86
C ILE A 420 8.31 -16.35 -12.95
N LYS A 421 8.49 -15.06 -13.21
CA LYS A 421 7.77 -14.32 -14.24
C LYS A 421 8.03 -14.91 -15.63
N LYS A 422 6.99 -15.48 -16.24
CA LYS A 422 6.97 -16.01 -17.62
C LYS A 422 5.66 -15.59 -18.31
N ASP A 423 5.67 -15.53 -19.65
CA ASP A 423 4.46 -15.27 -20.44
C ASP A 423 3.70 -16.54 -20.80
N GLN A 424 4.39 -17.67 -20.89
CA GLN A 424 3.78 -18.99 -21.07
C GLN A 424 3.82 -19.76 -19.76
N ALA A 425 2.75 -20.51 -19.47
CA ALA A 425 2.68 -21.33 -18.26
C ALA A 425 3.53 -22.62 -18.36
N GLU A 426 3.95 -23.07 -19.54
CA GLU A 426 4.65 -24.37 -19.71
C GLU A 426 3.93 -25.54 -18.99
N GLY A 427 2.59 -25.48 -18.86
CA GLY A 427 1.78 -26.44 -18.10
C GLY A 427 1.75 -26.24 -16.57
N GLY A 428 2.19 -25.09 -16.06
CA GLY A 428 2.17 -24.77 -14.63
C GLY A 428 2.84 -23.44 -14.25
N LEU A 429 3.48 -23.43 -13.08
CA LEU A 429 4.27 -22.29 -12.59
C LEU A 429 5.70 -22.74 -12.25
N SER A 430 6.68 -21.93 -12.64
CA SER A 430 8.10 -22.20 -12.32
C SER A 430 8.51 -21.49 -11.04
N PHE A 431 9.28 -22.17 -10.20
CA PHE A 431 9.82 -21.68 -8.93
C PHE A 431 11.32 -21.97 -8.83
N LEU A 432 12.03 -21.32 -7.91
CA LEU A 432 13.44 -21.61 -7.64
C LEU A 432 13.58 -22.62 -6.51
N ASN A 433 14.51 -23.56 -6.64
CA ASN A 433 14.87 -24.50 -5.56
C ASN A 433 15.73 -23.89 -4.46
N ARG A 434 16.29 -22.70 -4.70
CA ARG A 434 17.11 -21.97 -3.74
C ARG A 434 16.56 -20.57 -3.59
N ASP A 435 16.58 -20.07 -2.36
CA ASP A 435 16.12 -18.73 -2.07
C ASP A 435 16.90 -17.69 -2.87
N SER A 436 16.17 -16.84 -3.59
CA SER A 436 16.75 -15.65 -4.20
C SER A 436 17.01 -14.59 -3.13
N ASP A 437 18.12 -13.87 -3.23
CA ASP A 437 18.36 -12.68 -2.43
C ASP A 437 17.35 -11.53 -2.71
N LYS A 438 16.64 -11.59 -3.84
CA LYS A 438 15.67 -10.58 -4.29
C LYS A 438 14.29 -10.78 -3.68
N VAL A 439 13.86 -9.83 -2.84
CA VAL A 439 12.48 -9.72 -2.35
C VAL A 439 11.60 -9.17 -3.47
N PHE A 440 10.50 -9.87 -3.76
CA PHE A 440 9.54 -9.54 -4.82
C PHE A 440 8.17 -9.19 -4.25
N PHE A 441 7.83 -9.63 -3.04
CA PHE A 441 6.61 -9.18 -2.37
C PHE A 441 6.90 -8.92 -0.91
N ARG A 442 6.39 -7.79 -0.41
CA ARG A 442 6.46 -7.44 1.01
C ARG A 442 5.21 -6.68 1.42
N GLY A 443 4.31 -7.32 2.17
CA GLY A 443 3.08 -6.66 2.56
C GLY A 443 2.15 -7.52 3.40
N THR A 444 1.12 -6.87 3.93
CA THR A 444 0.09 -7.54 4.74
C THR A 444 -1.04 -8.06 3.86
N VAL A 445 -1.48 -9.29 4.15
CA VAL A 445 -2.69 -9.91 3.62
C VAL A 445 -3.69 -10.08 4.77
N ARG A 446 -4.96 -9.73 4.55
CA ARG A 446 -6.05 -9.96 5.50
C ARG A 446 -6.89 -11.14 5.03
N LEU A 447 -7.15 -12.09 5.94
CA LEU A 447 -8.07 -13.20 5.73
C LEU A 447 -9.27 -13.07 6.66
N ARG A 448 -10.46 -13.35 6.13
CA ARG A 448 -11.69 -13.49 6.90
C ARG A 448 -12.43 -14.75 6.49
N TYR A 449 -12.74 -15.61 7.45
CA TYR A 449 -13.34 -16.92 7.20
C TYR A 449 -13.96 -17.49 8.48
N ILE A 450 -14.81 -18.49 8.34
CA ILE A 450 -15.25 -19.34 9.46
C ILE A 450 -14.25 -20.50 9.58
N ASP A 451 -13.69 -20.73 10.76
CA ASP A 451 -12.74 -21.83 10.98
C ASP A 451 -13.43 -23.18 11.20
N ASP A 452 -12.64 -24.23 11.45
CA ASP A 452 -13.15 -25.60 11.66
C ASP A 452 -13.92 -25.79 12.98
N ARG A 453 -13.94 -24.77 13.84
CA ARG A 453 -14.69 -24.71 15.10
C ARG A 453 -15.92 -23.80 14.97
N ASP A 454 -16.31 -23.46 13.74
CA ASP A 454 -17.42 -22.57 13.40
C ASP A 454 -17.26 -21.13 13.95
N GLN A 455 -16.02 -20.68 14.17
CA GLN A 455 -15.74 -19.32 14.66
C GLN A 455 -15.32 -18.40 13.53
N LEU A 456 -15.84 -17.16 13.56
CA LEU A 456 -15.42 -16.12 12.64
C LEU A 456 -14.00 -15.64 12.98
N GLN A 457 -13.09 -15.82 12.04
CA GLN A 457 -11.70 -15.37 12.14
C GLN A 457 -11.46 -14.14 11.27
N THR A 458 -10.68 -13.20 11.80
CA THR A 458 -10.03 -12.13 11.02
C THR A 458 -8.55 -12.16 11.32
N ARG A 459 -7.74 -12.57 10.35
CA ARG A 459 -6.28 -12.68 10.49
C ARG A 459 -5.57 -11.70 9.57
N TYR A 460 -4.42 -11.22 10.02
CA TYR A 460 -3.54 -10.35 9.28
C TYR A 460 -2.17 -10.99 9.27
N VAL A 461 -1.66 -11.31 8.09
CA VAL A 461 -0.36 -11.96 7.93
C VAL A 461 0.53 -11.04 7.11
N HIS A 462 1.70 -10.71 7.65
CA HIS A 462 2.76 -10.06 6.89
C HIS A 462 3.58 -11.11 6.15
N LEU A 463 3.72 -10.92 4.83
CA LEU A 463 4.50 -11.80 3.96
C LEU A 463 5.76 -11.09 3.47
N VAL A 464 6.86 -11.84 3.40
CA VAL A 464 8.06 -11.48 2.66
C VAL A 464 8.38 -12.61 1.71
N GLN A 465 8.16 -12.41 0.42
CA GLN A 465 8.42 -13.43 -0.59
C GLN A 465 9.52 -12.99 -1.54
N ARG A 466 10.38 -13.94 -1.87
CA ARG A 466 11.50 -13.79 -2.78
C ARG A 466 11.10 -14.24 -4.18
N ARG A 467 11.89 -13.82 -5.17
CA ARG A 467 11.70 -14.25 -6.56
C ARG A 467 11.68 -15.78 -6.64
N GLY A 468 10.64 -16.34 -7.25
CA GLY A 468 10.50 -17.78 -7.44
C GLY A 468 10.18 -18.57 -6.17
N GLU A 469 9.72 -17.92 -5.10
CA GLU A 469 9.37 -18.58 -3.84
C GLU A 469 7.94 -19.17 -3.89
N GLN A 470 7.84 -20.45 -3.50
CA GLN A 470 6.55 -21.09 -3.17
C GLN A 470 6.09 -20.56 -1.81
N GLY A 471 4.93 -19.92 -1.77
CA GLY A 471 4.43 -19.32 -0.55
C GLY A 471 3.87 -20.33 0.44
N LYS A 472 4.00 -20.03 1.73
CA LYS A 472 3.34 -20.79 2.79
C LYS A 472 1.82 -20.58 2.75
N ALA A 473 1.05 -21.61 3.11
CA ALA A 473 -0.38 -21.49 3.28
C ALA A 473 -0.72 -20.46 4.35
N LEU A 474 -1.65 -19.55 4.03
CA LEU A 474 -2.21 -18.56 4.94
C LEU A 474 -3.20 -19.19 5.91
N VAL A 475 -3.95 -20.20 5.45
CA VAL A 475 -4.93 -20.96 6.21
C VAL A 475 -5.09 -22.35 5.60
N PHE A 476 -5.32 -23.34 6.46
CA PHE A 476 -5.88 -24.64 6.08
C PHE A 476 -7.29 -24.77 6.65
N LEU A 477 -8.22 -25.31 5.87
CA LEU A 477 -9.60 -25.53 6.25
C LEU A 477 -10.00 -26.97 5.97
N ASN A 478 -10.66 -27.60 6.94
CA ASN A 478 -11.27 -28.92 6.77
C ASN A 478 -12.71 -28.73 6.31
N LEU A 479 -13.02 -29.14 5.08
CA LEU A 479 -14.37 -29.07 4.52
C LEU A 479 -15.00 -30.46 4.52
N LYS A 480 -16.14 -30.62 5.19
CA LYS A 480 -16.94 -31.84 5.19
C LYS A 480 -17.52 -32.12 3.79
N PRO A 481 -17.98 -33.35 3.52
CA PRO A 481 -18.67 -33.67 2.27
C PRO A 481 -19.85 -32.73 2.00
N GLY A 482 -19.88 -32.11 0.82
CA GLY A 482 -20.92 -31.15 0.41
C GLY A 482 -20.83 -29.78 1.10
N GLU A 483 -19.87 -29.57 1.99
CA GLU A 483 -19.72 -28.30 2.70
C GLU A 483 -19.31 -27.17 1.76
N ARG A 484 -19.83 -25.97 2.04
CA ARG A 484 -19.39 -24.73 1.44
C ARG A 484 -18.87 -23.78 2.50
N ARG A 485 -17.72 -23.17 2.25
CA ARG A 485 -17.07 -22.24 3.19
C ARG A 485 -16.48 -21.06 2.43
N VAL A 486 -16.84 -19.87 2.87
CA VAL A 486 -16.37 -18.63 2.26
C VAL A 486 -15.07 -18.19 2.93
N VAL A 487 -14.06 -17.93 2.11
CA VAL A 487 -12.83 -17.22 2.52
C VAL A 487 -12.76 -15.90 1.76
N ARG A 488 -12.58 -14.81 2.49
CA ARG A 488 -12.26 -13.50 1.91
C ARG A 488 -10.79 -13.20 2.13
N LEU A 489 -10.10 -12.88 1.04
CA LEU A 489 -8.71 -12.45 1.04
C LEU A 489 -8.63 -11.02 0.52
N ASP A 490 -8.03 -10.14 1.30
CA ASP A 490 -7.80 -8.76 0.92
C ASP A 490 -6.30 -8.43 1.00
N LEU A 491 -5.77 -7.74 0.00
CA LEU A 491 -4.43 -7.14 0.05
C LEU A 491 -4.41 -5.84 -0.72
N ILE A 492 -3.57 -4.91 -0.30
CA ILE A 492 -3.24 -3.73 -1.10
C ILE A 492 -1.87 -3.99 -1.70
N TYR A 493 -1.78 -3.94 -3.03
CA TYR A 493 -0.57 -4.34 -3.73
C TYR A 493 0.60 -3.38 -3.37
N PRO A 494 1.67 -3.86 -2.71
CA PRO A 494 2.66 -2.99 -2.10
C PRO A 494 3.50 -2.20 -3.12
N PRO A 495 3.85 -0.92 -2.86
CA PRO A 495 4.67 -0.10 -3.75
C PRO A 495 6.07 -0.65 -4.05
N ASP A 496 6.62 -1.47 -3.15
CA ASP A 496 7.94 -2.12 -3.26
C ASP A 496 7.86 -3.57 -3.77
N ALA A 497 6.70 -4.01 -4.28
CA ALA A 497 6.54 -5.33 -4.88
C ALA A 497 7.00 -5.36 -6.36
N THR A 498 7.41 -6.54 -6.82
CA THR A 498 7.70 -6.85 -8.22
C THR A 498 6.68 -7.87 -8.74
N PRO A 499 5.75 -7.48 -9.63
CA PRO A 499 4.74 -8.38 -10.20
C PRO A 499 5.29 -9.43 -11.18
N PRO A 500 4.54 -10.53 -11.39
CA PRO A 500 3.26 -10.87 -10.76
C PRO A 500 3.40 -11.77 -9.51
N GLN A 501 2.35 -11.81 -8.69
CA GLN A 501 2.11 -12.86 -7.69
C GLN A 501 0.92 -13.72 -8.11
N VAL A 502 0.67 -14.83 -7.41
CA VAL A 502 -0.52 -15.66 -7.62
C VAL A 502 -1.23 -15.96 -6.31
N LEU A 503 -2.55 -16.12 -6.38
CA LEU A 503 -3.39 -16.70 -5.34
C LEU A 503 -3.61 -18.18 -5.67
N THR A 504 -3.20 -19.10 -4.80
CA THR A 504 -3.29 -20.53 -5.03
C THR A 504 -4.26 -21.19 -4.06
N VAL A 505 -5.06 -22.12 -4.57
CA VAL A 505 -5.87 -23.06 -3.79
C VAL A 505 -5.32 -24.46 -4.02
N LYS A 506 -5.00 -25.16 -2.95
CA LYS A 506 -4.39 -26.50 -2.98
C LYS A 506 -5.10 -27.43 -2.02
N THR A 507 -5.38 -28.65 -2.43
CA THR A 507 -5.91 -29.68 -1.52
C THR A 507 -4.78 -30.61 -1.13
N VAL A 508 -4.62 -30.86 0.17
CA VAL A 508 -3.56 -31.70 0.74
C VAL A 508 -4.13 -32.77 1.65
N ASP A 509 -3.34 -33.80 1.91
CA ASP A 509 -3.65 -34.75 2.98
C ASP A 509 -3.53 -34.07 4.36
N ALA A 510 -4.22 -34.65 5.35
CA ALA A 510 -4.26 -34.09 6.70
C ALA A 510 -2.90 -34.08 7.41
N ALA A 511 -1.98 -34.99 7.08
CA ALA A 511 -0.66 -35.03 7.69
C ALA A 511 0.22 -33.88 7.17
N THR A 512 0.18 -33.60 5.87
CA THR A 512 0.84 -32.46 5.24
C THR A 512 0.32 -31.15 5.84
N ALA A 513 -0.99 -30.97 5.95
CA ALA A 513 -1.58 -29.77 6.56
C ALA A 513 -1.12 -29.57 8.02
N ARG A 514 -1.07 -30.64 8.83
CA ARG A 514 -0.59 -30.57 10.22
C ARG A 514 0.88 -30.18 10.30
N ARG A 515 1.74 -30.76 9.45
CA ARG A 515 3.17 -30.43 9.40
C ARG A 515 3.37 -28.97 9.02
N GLU A 516 2.70 -28.50 7.97
CA GLU A 516 2.81 -27.11 7.53
C GLU A 516 2.24 -26.13 8.56
N THR A 517 1.15 -26.48 9.25
CA THR A 517 0.57 -25.63 10.30
C THR A 517 1.48 -25.53 11.54
N ALA A 518 2.11 -26.63 11.96
CA ALA A 518 3.03 -26.63 13.09
C ALA A 518 4.22 -25.68 12.86
N VAL A 519 4.76 -25.65 11.63
CA VAL A 519 5.83 -24.74 11.22
C VAL A 519 5.43 -23.27 11.29
N LEU A 520 4.13 -22.95 11.14
CA LEU A 520 3.62 -21.58 11.29
C LEU A 520 3.52 -21.15 12.76
N SER A 521 3.26 -22.09 13.68
CA SER A 521 3.16 -21.81 15.13
C SER A 521 4.50 -21.64 15.84
N GLU A 522 5.60 -22.09 15.25
CA GLU A 522 6.94 -22.07 15.87
C GLU A 522 7.73 -20.77 15.63
N VAL A 523 7.22 -19.83 14.82
CA VAL A 523 7.91 -18.54 14.58
C VAL A 523 7.65 -17.61 15.77
N PRO A 524 8.65 -17.28 16.61
CA PRO A 524 8.42 -16.46 17.79
C PRO A 524 8.05 -15.04 17.39
N ILE A 525 7.03 -14.50 18.05
CA ILE A 525 6.73 -13.05 18.06
C ILE A 525 7.82 -12.38 18.91
N SER A 526 9.04 -12.26 18.38
CA SER A 526 10.00 -11.33 18.97
C SER A 526 9.72 -9.95 18.41
N GLY A 527 8.89 -9.18 19.12
CA GLY A 527 8.85 -7.74 18.96
C GLY A 527 10.24 -7.15 19.23
N PRO A 528 10.51 -5.90 18.79
CA PRO A 528 11.79 -5.24 19.10
C PRO A 528 11.97 -5.21 20.62
N LYS A 529 13.03 -5.88 21.11
CA LYS A 529 13.42 -5.84 22.52
C LYS A 529 13.68 -4.38 22.89
N GLN A 530 12.85 -3.80 23.74
CA GLN A 530 13.23 -2.61 24.50
C GLN A 530 14.40 -3.02 25.41
N PHE A 531 15.59 -2.49 25.15
CA PHE A 531 16.72 -2.67 26.05
C PHE A 531 16.51 -1.75 27.26
N GLY A 532 16.11 -2.36 28.39
CA GLY A 532 16.19 -1.71 29.70
C GLY A 532 17.64 -1.60 30.19
N PRO A 533 17.94 -0.65 31.10
CA PRO A 533 19.31 -0.35 31.50
C PRO A 533 19.89 -1.46 32.38
N LYS A 534 21.00 -2.07 31.95
CA LYS A 534 21.79 -2.96 32.79
C LYS A 534 22.65 -2.14 33.75
N GLN A 535 22.46 -2.38 35.05
CA GLN A 535 23.37 -1.94 36.11
C GLN A 535 24.75 -2.56 35.90
N PHE A 536 25.79 -1.72 35.86
CA PHE A 536 27.17 -2.17 35.95
C PHE A 536 27.61 -2.12 37.41
N GLY A 537 28.01 -3.29 37.91
CA GLY A 537 28.67 -3.46 39.20
C GLY A 537 30.08 -2.87 39.18
N LYS A 538 30.44 -2.30 40.32
CA LYS A 538 31.76 -1.78 40.67
C LYS A 538 32.81 -2.90 40.60
N GLU A 539 33.99 -2.55 40.10
CA GLU A 539 35.25 -3.04 40.67
C GLU A 539 36.36 -2.01 40.40
N THR A 540 37.07 -1.69 41.47
CA THR A 540 38.32 -0.91 41.62
C THR A 540 39.28 -1.81 42.40
N PRO A 541 40.60 -1.55 42.42
CA PRO A 541 41.34 -0.44 41.81
C PRO A 541 42.14 -0.80 40.56
#